data_AF-A0A6V7NN38-F1
#
_entry.id   AF-A0A6V7NN38-F1
#
_cell.length_a   1.000
_cell.length_b   1.000
_cell.length_c   1.000
_cell.angle_alpha   90.00
_cell.angle_beta   90.00
_cell.angle_gamma   90.00
#
_symmetry.space_group_name_H-M   'P 1'
#
loop_
_entity.id
_entity.type
_entity.pdbx_description
1 polymer ?
#
loop_
_entity_poly.entity_id
_entity_poly.type
_entity_poly.pdbx_seq_one_letter_code
_entity_poly.pdbx_strand_id
1 'polypeptide(L)'
;MKMQQHWTICFLAVDCVKFRVHGSEIKPSPGSVREANRCCRFKASRLDSASRRSRFVAIHRRPLLLPSDGLRGSLHPPLRPFEALSATASDNGGELLRRWHGAGAGAAPPSTQQRRSSRKLPVLLFDVMDTIVRDPFYHDIPAFFKMSMKELLESKHPTAWVEFEEGLIDENELARKFFKDGRSFDLEGLKECMVRGYSYVDGIEAVLCSLKQNDYELHAFTNYPVWYMMIEDKLRLSKYLSWTFCSCLIGKRKPSPDSYMEVVHHLGVEPGSCVFIDDRKTNVEAAINVGMVGLHFKSSDSLKQDLALLGIEVVTAAHP
;
A
#
# COMPACT_ATOMS: atom_id res chain seq x y z
N MET A 1 -33.40 29.21 11.54
CA MET A 1 -32.05 28.62 11.71
C MET A 1 -31.95 27.39 10.83
N LYS A 2 -31.36 27.54 9.63
CA LYS A 2 -31.16 26.48 8.62
C LYS A 2 -29.76 25.87 8.84
N MET A 3 -29.68 24.56 9.12
CA MET A 3 -29.50 23.44 8.18
C MET A 3 -28.09 23.35 7.57
N GLN A 4 -27.41 22.29 8.02
CA GLN A 4 -26.34 21.52 7.37
C GLN A 4 -26.45 21.53 5.84
N GLN A 5 -25.42 22.06 5.16
CA GLN A 5 -24.91 21.59 3.88
C GLN A 5 -23.43 22.03 3.77
N HIS A 6 -22.52 21.08 3.67
CA HIS A 6 -21.42 21.12 2.70
C HIS A 6 -20.98 19.68 2.44
N TRP A 7 -21.19 19.25 1.20
CA TRP A 7 -20.86 17.95 0.65
C TRP A 7 -19.41 17.93 0.15
N THR A 8 -18.75 16.78 0.34
CA THR A 8 -17.88 16.10 -0.63
C THR A 8 -16.83 16.91 -1.39
N ILE A 9 -15.60 16.95 -0.87
CA ILE A 9 -14.36 16.95 -1.67
C ILE A 9 -13.35 16.02 -0.99
N CYS A 10 -13.54 14.72 -1.15
CA CYS A 10 -12.53 13.70 -0.91
C CYS A 10 -12.67 12.69 -2.04
N PHE A 11 -12.13 12.97 -3.22
CA PHE A 11 -11.84 11.99 -4.28
C PHE A 11 -10.94 12.69 -5.31
N LEU A 12 -9.89 12.00 -5.76
CA LEU A 12 -8.89 12.39 -6.78
C LEU A 12 -7.62 13.10 -6.26
N ALA A 13 -6.80 12.38 -5.51
CA ALA A 13 -5.35 12.62 -5.51
C ALA A 13 -4.54 11.31 -5.46
N VAL A 14 -5.11 10.21 -5.96
CA VAL A 14 -4.42 9.00 -6.39
C VAL A 14 -5.34 8.40 -7.46
N ASP A 15 -4.81 7.96 -8.60
CA ASP A 15 -5.52 7.54 -9.82
C ASP A 15 -6.08 8.65 -10.73
N CYS A 16 -5.17 9.24 -11.51
CA CYS A 16 -5.54 9.78 -12.82
C CYS A 16 -4.38 9.69 -13.82
N VAL A 17 -4.16 8.50 -14.37
CA VAL A 17 -3.55 8.35 -15.71
C VAL A 17 -4.64 7.82 -16.63
N LYS A 18 -5.45 8.73 -17.18
CA LYS A 18 -6.20 8.47 -18.41
C LYS A 18 -5.56 9.29 -19.52
N PHE A 19 -5.03 8.59 -20.51
CA PHE A 19 -4.55 9.14 -21.77
C PHE A 19 -5.61 10.06 -22.39
N ARG A 20 -5.24 11.31 -22.66
CA ARG A 20 -6.02 12.23 -23.49
C ARG A 20 -5.50 12.14 -24.92
N VAL A 21 -6.20 11.38 -25.76
CA VAL A 21 -5.99 11.44 -27.23
C VAL A 21 -6.77 12.65 -27.77
N HIS A 22 -6.12 13.43 -28.62
CA HIS A 22 -6.63 14.62 -29.30
C HIS A 22 -7.94 14.38 -30.07
N GLY A 23 -8.80 15.41 -30.14
CA GLY A 23 -9.85 15.49 -31.15
C GLY A 23 -10.99 16.45 -30.86
N SER A 24 -10.87 17.69 -31.35
CA SER A 24 -11.93 18.58 -31.89
C SER A 24 -13.19 18.89 -31.05
N GLU A 25 -13.30 20.19 -30.70
CA GLU A 25 -14.49 20.85 -30.17
C GLU A 25 -15.66 20.88 -31.17
N ILE A 26 -16.86 20.50 -30.73
CA ILE A 26 -18.13 20.94 -31.33
C ILE A 26 -19.10 21.30 -30.18
N LYS A 27 -19.53 22.57 -30.13
CA LYS A 27 -20.52 23.09 -29.18
C LYS A 27 -21.94 22.66 -29.58
N PRO A 28 -22.83 22.29 -28.63
CA PRO A 28 -24.27 22.30 -28.88
C PRO A 28 -24.98 23.52 -28.28
N SER A 29 -25.92 24.06 -29.06
CA SER A 29 -26.87 25.13 -28.77
C SER A 29 -28.01 24.69 -27.80
N PRO A 30 -28.71 25.61 -27.12
CA PRO A 30 -29.58 25.30 -25.98
C PRO A 30 -30.99 24.88 -26.41
N GLY A 31 -31.53 23.80 -25.84
CA GLY A 31 -32.91 23.40 -26.06
C GLY A 31 -33.36 22.15 -25.31
N SER A 32 -34.43 22.31 -24.53
CA SER A 32 -35.31 21.31 -23.89
C SER A 32 -34.90 20.69 -22.54
N VAL A 33 -35.47 21.31 -21.51
CA VAL A 33 -35.74 20.82 -20.16
C VAL A 33 -36.83 19.75 -20.21
N ARG A 34 -36.60 18.59 -19.57
CA ARG A 34 -37.56 17.70 -18.84
C ARG A 34 -37.14 16.23 -19.01
N GLU A 35 -36.69 15.60 -17.92
CA GLU A 35 -36.97 14.21 -17.48
C GLU A 35 -35.87 13.71 -16.54
N ALA A 36 -35.96 14.12 -15.28
CA ALA A 36 -35.23 13.47 -14.19
C ALA A 36 -36.05 13.63 -12.90
N ASN A 37 -37.18 12.92 -12.83
CA ASN A 37 -37.93 12.71 -11.58
C ASN A 37 -38.93 11.54 -11.75
N ARG A 38 -38.42 10.31 -11.76
CA ARG A 38 -39.15 9.09 -11.33
C ARG A 38 -38.23 7.87 -11.41
N CYS A 39 -37.68 7.45 -10.27
CA CYS A 39 -37.62 6.05 -9.81
C CYS A 39 -36.68 5.94 -8.60
N CYS A 40 -37.18 6.33 -7.44
CA CYS A 40 -36.70 5.81 -6.16
C CYS A 40 -37.64 4.69 -5.73
N ARG A 41 -37.05 3.52 -5.41
CA ARG A 41 -37.54 2.44 -4.54
C ARG A 41 -38.84 1.72 -4.95
N PHE A 42 -38.77 0.40 -5.13
CA PHE A 42 -39.23 -0.55 -4.10
C PHE A 42 -38.98 -2.03 -4.48
N LYS A 43 -38.52 -2.77 -3.47
CA LYS A 43 -38.73 -4.20 -3.15
C LYS A 43 -38.11 -5.33 -3.98
N ALA A 44 -37.20 -6.01 -3.27
CA ALA A 44 -36.94 -7.44 -3.29
C ALA A 44 -38.22 -8.31 -3.35
N SER A 45 -38.18 -9.42 -4.09
CA SER A 45 -38.55 -10.77 -3.62
C SER A 45 -38.51 -11.81 -4.75
N ARG A 46 -38.02 -13.01 -4.40
CA ARG A 46 -38.38 -14.36 -4.92
C ARG A 46 -38.01 -14.69 -6.37
N LEU A 47 -37.06 -15.62 -6.54
CA LEU A 47 -37.20 -17.08 -6.62
C LEU A 47 -37.35 -17.56 -8.08
N ASP A 48 -36.40 -18.43 -8.41
CA ASP A 48 -36.55 -19.70 -9.11
C ASP A 48 -36.05 -19.84 -10.55
N SER A 49 -35.28 -20.93 -10.67
CA SER A 49 -34.92 -21.79 -11.80
C SER A 49 -35.25 -21.36 -13.25
N ALA A 50 -34.23 -21.41 -14.12
CA ALA A 50 -34.15 -22.42 -15.18
C ALA A 50 -32.92 -22.22 -16.10
N SER A 51 -32.17 -23.31 -16.20
CA SER A 51 -31.40 -23.79 -17.36
C SER A 51 -31.61 -23.04 -18.69
N ARG A 52 -30.50 -22.60 -19.30
CA ARG A 52 -30.24 -22.85 -20.73
C ARG A 52 -28.76 -22.62 -21.09
N ARG A 53 -28.15 -23.72 -21.55
CA ARG A 53 -26.88 -23.77 -22.28
C ARG A 53 -26.93 -22.84 -23.51
N SER A 54 -25.86 -22.10 -23.78
CA SER A 54 -25.46 -21.71 -25.15
C SER A 54 -23.98 -21.35 -25.24
N ARG A 55 -23.21 -22.31 -25.77
CA ARG A 55 -22.08 -22.20 -26.71
C ARG A 55 -21.16 -20.98 -26.61
N PHE A 56 -19.97 -21.20 -26.06
CA PHE A 56 -18.77 -20.43 -26.38
C PHE A 56 -18.30 -20.79 -27.80
N VAL A 57 -18.21 -19.80 -28.69
CA VAL A 57 -17.43 -19.89 -29.93
C VAL A 57 -16.07 -19.29 -29.62
N ALA A 58 -15.04 -20.15 -29.63
CA ALA A 58 -13.65 -19.74 -29.59
C ALA A 58 -13.24 -19.22 -30.97
N ILE A 59 -12.79 -17.96 -31.05
CA ILE A 59 -12.10 -17.44 -32.23
C ILE A 59 -10.60 -17.58 -31.97
N HIS A 60 -10.01 -18.59 -32.60
CA HIS A 60 -8.57 -18.69 -32.82
C HIS A 60 -8.15 -17.66 -33.88
N ARG A 61 -7.13 -16.85 -33.58
CA ARG A 61 -6.31 -16.22 -34.63
C ARG A 61 -4.88 -16.70 -34.50
N ARG A 62 -4.44 -17.41 -35.55
CA ARG A 62 -3.05 -17.83 -35.81
C ARG A 62 -2.17 -16.63 -36.20
N PRO A 63 -0.84 -16.76 -36.06
CA PRO A 63 0.12 -15.68 -36.21
C PRO A 63 0.49 -15.42 -37.68
N LEU A 64 0.82 -14.18 -38.01
CA LEU A 64 1.41 -13.81 -39.30
C LEU A 64 2.92 -13.59 -39.15
N LEU A 65 3.66 -14.30 -39.98
CA LEU A 65 5.11 -14.25 -40.18
C LEU A 65 5.52 -12.98 -40.93
N LEU A 66 6.76 -12.56 -40.63
CA LEU A 66 7.52 -11.44 -41.17
C LEU A 66 7.76 -11.52 -42.68
N PRO A 67 8.29 -10.42 -43.27
CA PRO A 67 9.54 -10.54 -44.00
C PRO A 67 10.64 -9.59 -43.50
N SER A 68 11.84 -10.09 -43.69
CA SER A 68 13.18 -9.61 -43.36
C SER A 68 13.71 -8.53 -44.31
N ASP A 69 14.49 -7.60 -43.76
CA ASP A 69 15.73 -6.98 -44.28
C ASP A 69 16.09 -5.88 -43.25
N GLY A 70 17.28 -5.72 -42.65
CA GLY A 70 18.62 -6.15 -43.02
C GLY A 70 19.51 -4.91 -42.97
N LEU A 71 20.05 -4.51 -41.81
CA LEU A 71 21.17 -3.57 -41.71
C LEU A 71 21.91 -3.72 -40.36
N ARG A 72 23.23 -3.93 -40.48
CA ARG A 72 24.23 -4.15 -39.44
C ARG A 72 24.53 -2.89 -38.63
N GLY A 73 24.87 -3.04 -37.35
CA GLY A 73 25.57 -2.00 -36.59
C GLY A 73 25.81 -2.34 -35.11
N SER A 74 26.99 -2.87 -34.82
CA SER A 74 27.77 -2.76 -33.56
C SER A 74 27.12 -3.04 -32.19
N LEU A 75 27.53 -4.17 -31.61
CA LEU A 75 27.29 -4.62 -30.24
C LEU A 75 28.20 -3.86 -29.24
N HIS A 76 27.61 -3.28 -28.18
CA HIS A 76 28.29 -2.99 -26.92
C HIS A 76 27.72 -3.92 -25.83
N PRO A 77 28.56 -4.54 -24.98
CA PRO A 77 28.08 -5.47 -23.95
C PRO A 77 27.48 -4.73 -22.74
N PRO A 78 26.55 -5.35 -22.00
CA PRO A 78 25.94 -4.75 -20.82
C PRO A 78 26.95 -4.61 -19.67
N LEU A 79 26.88 -3.47 -18.98
CA LEU A 79 27.66 -3.16 -17.78
C LEU A 79 27.30 -4.12 -16.65
N ARG A 80 28.35 -4.72 -16.04
CA ARG A 80 28.23 -5.57 -14.85
C ARG A 80 27.85 -4.72 -13.62
N PRO A 81 27.13 -5.26 -12.64
CA PRO A 81 26.89 -4.57 -11.39
C PRO A 81 28.17 -4.46 -10.54
N PHE A 82 28.25 -3.31 -9.86
CA PHE A 82 29.27 -2.84 -8.94
C PHE A 82 29.84 -3.90 -7.99
N GLU A 83 31.17 -4.01 -7.94
CA GLU A 83 31.89 -4.50 -6.77
C GLU A 83 31.87 -3.40 -5.70
N ALA A 84 31.34 -3.73 -4.51
CA ALA A 84 31.30 -2.83 -3.38
C ALA A 84 32.69 -2.77 -2.71
N LEU A 85 33.24 -1.56 -2.63
CA LEU A 85 34.35 -1.23 -1.74
C LEU A 85 33.89 -1.36 -0.28
N SER A 86 34.69 -2.07 0.51
CA SER A 86 34.50 -2.30 1.92
C SER A 86 34.58 -1.01 2.73
N ALA A 87 33.52 -0.71 3.49
CA ALA A 87 33.58 0.18 4.64
C ALA A 87 32.81 -0.46 5.80
N THR A 88 33.50 -0.63 6.92
CA THR A 88 33.04 -1.26 8.15
C THR A 88 32.00 -0.40 8.87
N ALA A 89 30.77 -0.91 9.01
CA ALA A 89 29.79 -0.40 9.96
C ALA A 89 28.84 -1.52 10.41
N SER A 90 28.70 -1.62 11.74
CA SER A 90 27.86 -2.51 12.56
C SER A 90 26.75 -3.30 11.84
N ASP A 91 26.90 -4.62 11.83
CA ASP A 91 25.95 -5.63 11.35
C ASP A 91 24.65 -5.59 12.18
N ASN A 92 23.52 -5.33 11.52
CA ASN A 92 22.16 -5.77 11.90
C ASN A 92 21.11 -5.44 10.81
N GLY A 93 21.44 -4.65 9.77
CA GLY A 93 20.55 -4.38 8.63
C GLY A 93 20.70 -5.31 7.41
N GLY A 94 21.80 -6.05 7.31
CA GLY A 94 22.17 -6.83 6.11
C GLY A 94 21.51 -8.21 5.98
N GLU A 95 20.82 -8.70 7.01
CA GLU A 95 20.25 -10.06 7.02
C GLU A 95 18.89 -10.13 6.30
N LEU A 96 18.13 -9.03 6.28
CA LEU A 96 16.83 -8.94 5.60
C LEU A 96 16.96 -8.93 4.07
N LEU A 97 17.91 -8.16 3.52
CA LEU A 97 18.17 -8.09 2.08
C LEU A 97 18.72 -9.42 1.51
N ARG A 98 19.53 -10.16 2.30
CA ARG A 98 20.08 -11.45 1.85
C ARG A 98 19.03 -12.56 1.75
N ARG A 99 17.94 -12.50 2.53
CA ARG A 99 16.83 -13.48 2.41
C ARG A 99 15.98 -13.28 1.16
N TRP A 100 16.01 -12.10 0.53
CA TRP A 100 15.21 -11.81 -0.68
C TRP A 100 15.88 -12.24 -1.99
N HIS A 101 17.22 -12.22 -2.08
CA HIS A 101 17.95 -12.53 -3.32
C HIS A 101 18.59 -13.94 -3.38
N GLY A 102 18.36 -14.79 -2.39
CA GLY A 102 19.00 -16.10 -2.27
C GLY A 102 18.08 -17.31 -2.52
N ALA A 103 17.58 -17.49 -3.74
CA ALA A 103 16.96 -18.75 -4.16
C ALA A 103 17.63 -19.26 -5.44
N GLY A 104 18.75 -19.97 -5.27
CA GLY A 104 19.53 -20.57 -6.35
C GLY A 104 20.13 -21.92 -5.95
N ALA A 105 19.45 -22.98 -6.40
CA ALA A 105 19.89 -24.35 -6.66
C ALA A 105 20.73 -25.12 -5.60
N GLY A 106 20.13 -26.20 -5.06
CA GLY A 106 20.91 -27.35 -4.58
C GLY A 106 20.48 -28.06 -3.30
N ALA A 107 19.19 -28.40 -3.13
CA ALA A 107 18.75 -29.50 -2.25
C ALA A 107 17.26 -29.76 -2.51
N ALA A 108 16.83 -31.02 -2.54
CA ALA A 108 15.41 -31.35 -2.56
C ALA A 108 14.73 -30.69 -1.34
N PRO A 109 13.60 -29.99 -1.51
CA PRO A 109 12.94 -29.35 -0.38
C PRO A 109 12.49 -30.43 0.61
N PRO A 110 12.79 -30.29 1.91
CA PRO A 110 12.15 -31.15 2.90
C PRO A 110 10.64 -30.97 2.79
N SER A 111 9.90 -32.07 2.87
CA SER A 111 8.46 -32.11 2.68
C SER A 111 7.76 -30.98 3.48
N THR A 112 6.90 -30.23 2.80
CA THR A 112 6.15 -29.07 3.30
C THR A 112 5.24 -29.36 4.51
N GLN A 113 5.16 -30.62 4.95
CA GLN A 113 4.38 -31.04 6.10
C GLN A 113 5.11 -30.92 7.45
N GLN A 114 6.43 -30.74 7.49
CA GLN A 114 7.21 -30.79 8.74
C GLN A 114 7.61 -29.43 9.34
N ARG A 115 7.20 -28.30 8.75
CA ARG A 115 7.31 -26.94 9.35
C ARG A 115 5.97 -26.24 9.54
N ARG A 116 4.87 -26.97 9.76
CA ARG A 116 3.68 -26.36 10.34
C ARG A 116 3.92 -26.21 11.85
N SER A 117 4.72 -25.20 12.21
CA SER A 117 4.75 -24.70 13.59
C SER A 117 3.32 -24.35 13.99
N SER A 118 2.99 -24.53 15.26
CA SER A 118 1.72 -24.16 15.89
C SER A 118 1.53 -22.64 15.91
N ARG A 119 1.48 -21.99 14.73
CA ARG A 119 1.30 -20.54 14.64
C ARG A 119 -0.06 -20.18 15.21
N LYS A 120 -0.11 -19.15 16.05
CA LYS A 120 -1.38 -18.58 16.49
C LYS A 120 -2.03 -17.85 15.32
N LEU A 121 -3.30 -18.15 15.08
CA LEU A 121 -4.12 -17.43 14.09
C LEU A 121 -5.16 -16.56 14.82
N PRO A 122 -5.60 -15.46 14.20
CA PRO A 122 -5.17 -14.94 12.89
C PRO A 122 -3.80 -14.24 12.92
N VAL A 123 -3.18 -14.08 11.73
CA VAL A 123 -2.03 -13.18 11.54
C VAL A 123 -2.55 -11.74 11.39
N LEU A 124 -1.93 -10.79 12.07
CA LEU A 124 -2.35 -9.40 12.09
C LEU A 124 -1.46 -8.55 11.19
N LEU A 125 -2.08 -7.86 10.23
CA LEU A 125 -1.43 -7.02 9.24
C LEU A 125 -1.82 -5.57 9.54
N PHE A 126 -0.85 -4.75 9.91
CA PHE A 126 -1.08 -3.35 10.23
C PHE A 126 -0.54 -2.46 9.12
N ASP A 127 -1.37 -1.55 8.63
CA ASP A 127 -0.83 -0.32 8.07
C ASP A 127 -0.05 0.47 9.13
N VAL A 128 0.83 1.36 8.67
CA VAL A 128 1.72 2.11 9.54
C VAL A 128 1.31 3.57 9.65
N MET A 129 1.12 4.29 8.54
CA MET A 129 0.88 5.74 8.60
C MET A 129 -0.57 6.03 8.97
N ASP A 130 -0.79 6.91 9.95
CA ASP A 130 -2.08 7.22 10.57
C ASP A 130 -2.83 6.02 11.21
N THR A 131 -2.22 4.83 11.18
CA THR A 131 -2.69 3.63 11.91
C THR A 131 -1.82 3.36 13.16
N ILE A 132 -0.50 3.27 13.00
CA ILE A 132 0.47 3.11 14.10
C ILE A 132 1.24 4.41 14.36
N VAL A 133 1.64 5.10 13.30
CA VAL A 133 2.52 6.27 13.34
C VAL A 133 1.82 7.42 12.64
N ARG A 134 1.74 8.58 13.29
CA ARG A 134 1.15 9.79 12.68
C ARG A 134 1.89 10.17 11.39
N ASP A 135 1.15 10.47 10.33
CA ASP A 135 1.70 10.96 9.07
C ASP A 135 2.10 12.44 9.13
N PRO A 136 3.40 12.78 8.94
CA PRO A 136 3.83 14.17 8.84
C PRO A 136 3.33 14.89 7.58
N PHE A 137 2.83 14.18 6.57
CA PHE A 137 2.49 14.71 5.25
C PHE A 137 1.50 15.88 5.27
N TYR A 138 0.48 15.84 6.14
CA TYR A 138 -0.61 16.82 6.11
C TYR A 138 -0.31 18.14 6.83
N HIS A 139 0.67 18.16 7.75
CA HIS A 139 0.93 19.32 8.61
C HIS A 139 2.39 19.76 8.59
N ASP A 140 3.34 18.82 8.72
CA ASP A 140 4.75 19.13 8.86
C ASP A 140 5.40 19.45 7.52
N ILE A 141 5.12 18.66 6.48
CA ILE A 141 5.71 18.86 5.15
C ILE A 141 5.31 20.21 4.53
N PRO A 142 4.03 20.66 4.55
CA PRO A 142 3.65 21.97 4.05
C PRO A 142 4.32 23.10 4.84
N ALA A 143 4.40 22.97 6.16
CA ALA A 143 5.07 23.93 7.02
C ALA A 143 6.57 24.03 6.70
N PHE A 144 7.23 22.90 6.45
CA PHE A 144 8.63 22.83 6.02
C PHE A 144 8.85 23.61 4.71
N PHE A 145 8.00 23.39 3.71
CA PHE A 145 8.09 24.10 2.43
C PHE A 145 7.53 25.53 2.47
N LYS A 146 6.91 25.95 3.58
CA LYS A 146 6.20 27.23 3.73
C LYS A 146 5.13 27.40 2.65
N MET A 147 4.40 26.32 2.37
CA MET A 147 3.33 26.26 1.38
C MET A 147 2.04 25.79 2.05
N SER A 148 0.90 26.21 1.51
CA SER A 148 -0.35 25.51 1.80
C SER A 148 -0.31 24.08 1.25
N MET A 149 -1.14 23.20 1.80
CA MET A 149 -1.33 21.84 1.26
C MET A 149 -1.65 21.86 -0.24
N LYS A 150 -2.49 22.81 -0.67
CA LYS A 150 -2.90 22.96 -2.07
C LYS A 150 -1.70 23.29 -2.97
N GLU A 151 -0.92 24.30 -2.61
CA GLU A 151 0.26 24.72 -3.37
C GLU A 151 1.31 23.60 -3.44
N LEU A 152 1.52 22.88 -2.34
CA LEU A 152 2.44 21.75 -2.30
C LEU A 152 2.00 20.64 -3.28
N LEU A 153 0.72 20.24 -3.25
CA LEU A 153 0.17 19.22 -4.16
C LEU A 153 0.23 19.66 -5.64
N GLU A 154 -0.03 20.94 -5.91
CA GLU A 154 0.06 21.51 -7.26
C GLU A 154 1.50 21.55 -7.76
N SER A 155 2.48 21.70 -6.87
CA SER A 155 3.91 21.76 -7.20
C SER A 155 4.59 20.39 -7.26
N LYS A 156 4.10 19.38 -6.52
CA LYS A 156 4.74 18.06 -6.39
C LYS A 156 4.63 17.25 -7.68
N HIS A 157 5.71 16.58 -8.09
CA HIS A 157 5.66 15.67 -9.23
C HIS A 157 4.62 14.57 -9.02
N PRO A 158 3.78 14.28 -10.03
CA PRO A 158 2.58 13.44 -9.85
C PRO A 158 2.91 12.01 -9.42
N THR A 159 4.07 11.47 -9.81
CA THR A 159 4.43 10.06 -9.56
C THR A 159 5.64 9.86 -8.67
N ALA A 160 6.44 10.89 -8.38
CA ALA A 160 7.78 10.69 -7.79
C ALA A 160 7.70 9.99 -6.41
N TRP A 161 6.73 10.36 -5.59
CA TRP A 161 6.52 9.72 -4.29
C TRP A 161 6.05 8.26 -4.42
N VAL A 162 5.18 7.96 -5.38
CA VAL A 162 4.67 6.60 -5.60
C VAL A 162 5.79 5.70 -6.11
N GLU A 163 6.59 6.18 -7.06
CA GLU A 163 7.77 5.46 -7.56
C GLU A 163 8.77 5.19 -6.43
N PHE A 164 8.95 6.14 -5.50
CA PHE A 164 9.81 5.96 -4.34
C PHE A 164 9.25 4.93 -3.35
N GLU A 165 7.94 4.98 -3.08
CA GLU A 165 7.24 3.97 -2.28
C GLU A 165 7.35 2.57 -2.87
N GLU A 166 7.41 2.42 -4.19
CA GLU A 166 7.59 1.14 -4.89
C GLU A 166 9.05 0.72 -5.03
N GLY A 167 10.01 1.56 -4.59
CA GLY A 167 11.45 1.28 -4.74
C GLY A 167 11.97 1.41 -6.18
N LEU A 168 11.22 2.08 -7.07
CA LEU A 168 11.61 2.29 -8.48
C LEU A 168 12.64 3.43 -8.64
N ILE A 169 12.66 4.36 -7.69
CA ILE A 169 13.65 5.44 -7.62
C ILE A 169 14.28 5.47 -6.22
N ASP A 170 15.50 6.01 -6.13
CA ASP A 170 16.21 6.21 -4.86
C ASP A 170 16.01 7.66 -4.34
N GLU A 171 16.66 7.99 -3.21
CA GLU A 171 16.60 9.32 -2.62
C GLU A 171 17.14 10.42 -3.55
N ASN A 172 18.16 10.11 -4.36
CA ASN A 172 18.77 11.08 -5.26
C ASN A 172 17.79 11.45 -6.39
N GLU A 173 17.16 10.46 -7.01
CA GLU A 173 16.20 10.72 -8.06
C GLU A 173 14.89 11.28 -7.51
N LEU A 174 14.49 10.93 -6.27
CA LEU A 174 13.42 11.64 -5.56
C LEU A 174 13.75 13.13 -5.40
N ALA A 175 14.95 13.47 -4.92
CA ALA A 175 15.36 14.87 -4.76
C ALA A 175 15.31 15.64 -6.08
N ARG A 176 15.71 14.99 -7.18
CA ARG A 176 15.71 15.59 -8.52
C ARG A 176 14.29 15.76 -9.09
N LYS A 177 13.38 14.83 -8.77
CA LYS A 177 12.01 14.79 -9.32
C LYS A 177 10.94 15.33 -8.38
N PHE A 178 11.23 15.67 -7.13
CA PHE A 178 10.19 15.95 -6.13
C PHE A 178 9.18 17.02 -6.58
N PHE A 179 9.66 18.11 -7.18
CA PHE A 179 8.83 19.17 -7.76
C PHE A 179 8.72 19.04 -9.29
N LYS A 180 7.55 19.36 -9.85
CA LYS A 180 7.27 19.30 -11.30
C LYS A 180 8.20 20.20 -12.13
N ASP A 181 8.65 21.30 -11.55
CA ASP A 181 9.56 22.27 -12.18
C ASP A 181 11.04 21.91 -12.02
N GLY A 182 11.35 20.82 -11.31
CA GLY A 182 12.71 20.34 -11.08
C GLY A 182 13.55 21.22 -10.15
N ARG A 183 12.94 22.15 -9.40
CA ARG A 183 13.69 22.96 -8.43
C ARG A 183 14.25 22.08 -7.31
N SER A 184 15.46 22.39 -6.88
CA SER A 184 16.09 21.73 -5.73
C SER A 184 15.43 22.14 -4.41
N PHE A 185 15.56 21.28 -3.41
CA PHE A 185 15.16 21.56 -2.03
C PHE A 185 16.11 20.88 -1.05
N ASP A 186 15.97 21.21 0.22
CA ASP A 186 16.72 20.59 1.30
C ASP A 186 16.14 19.20 1.65
N LEU A 187 16.72 18.15 1.06
CA LEU A 187 16.29 16.77 1.30
C LEU A 187 16.57 16.32 2.73
N GLU A 188 17.72 16.68 3.28
CA GLU A 188 18.08 16.28 4.65
C GLU A 188 17.20 17.01 5.67
N GLY A 189 16.93 18.31 5.47
CA GLY A 189 15.96 19.04 6.28
C GLY A 189 14.54 18.47 6.16
N LEU A 190 14.14 17.95 4.99
CA LEU A 190 12.87 17.24 4.84
C LEU A 190 12.88 15.94 5.66
N LYS A 191 13.94 15.13 5.61
CA LYS A 191 14.08 13.90 6.40
C LYS A 191 14.03 14.19 7.90
N GLU A 192 14.74 15.20 8.38
CA GLU A 192 14.66 15.66 9.77
C GLU A 192 13.23 16.09 10.14
N CYS A 193 12.54 16.79 9.24
CA CYS A 193 11.14 17.18 9.43
C CYS A 193 10.22 15.96 9.56
N MET A 194 10.39 14.95 8.69
CA MET A 194 9.66 13.68 8.77
C MET A 194 9.92 12.97 10.09
N VAL A 195 11.20 12.79 10.45
CA VAL A 195 11.62 12.12 11.70
C VAL A 195 11.02 12.83 12.90
N ARG A 196 11.07 14.17 12.97
CA ARG A 196 10.44 14.94 14.06
C ARG A 196 8.94 14.70 14.13
N GLY A 197 8.27 14.60 12.98
CA GLY A 197 6.84 14.41 12.89
C GLY A 197 6.35 13.02 13.34
N TYR A 198 7.15 11.97 13.19
CA TYR A 198 6.75 10.61 13.57
C TYR A 198 6.48 10.49 15.08
N SER A 199 5.28 10.07 15.44
CA SER A 199 4.89 9.72 16.80
C SER A 199 3.89 8.58 16.73
N TYR A 200 3.77 7.80 17.81
CA TYR A 200 2.67 6.84 17.89
C TYR A 200 1.32 7.57 17.77
N VAL A 201 0.38 6.93 17.08
CA VAL A 201 -1.04 7.30 17.18
C VAL A 201 -1.51 7.01 18.60
N ASP A 202 -2.36 7.88 19.15
CA ASP A 202 -2.80 7.78 20.54
C ASP A 202 -3.32 6.38 20.90
N GLY A 203 -2.74 5.80 21.95
CA GLY A 203 -3.13 4.50 22.50
C GLY A 203 -2.72 3.26 21.69
N ILE A 204 -2.18 3.40 20.47
CA ILE A 204 -1.87 2.24 19.62
C ILE A 204 -0.71 1.39 20.15
N GLU A 205 0.28 2.02 20.79
CA GLU A 205 1.44 1.31 21.32
C GLU A 205 1.04 0.29 22.40
N ALA A 206 0.06 0.64 23.24
CA ALA A 206 -0.50 -0.26 24.24
C ALA A 206 -1.22 -1.46 23.60
N VAL A 207 -1.91 -1.24 22.47
CA VAL A 207 -2.56 -2.31 21.69
C VAL A 207 -1.50 -3.25 21.11
N LEU A 208 -0.47 -2.72 20.46
CA LEU A 208 0.63 -3.51 19.89
C LEU A 208 1.36 -4.33 20.96
N CYS A 209 1.63 -3.73 22.12
CA CYS A 209 2.25 -4.41 23.25
C CYS A 209 1.40 -5.58 23.74
N SER A 210 0.10 -5.36 23.94
CA SER A 210 -0.83 -6.40 24.39
C SER A 210 -0.97 -7.54 23.37
N LEU A 211 -1.08 -7.23 22.08
CA LEU A 211 -1.15 -8.24 21.02
C LEU A 211 0.12 -9.09 20.97
N LYS A 212 1.30 -8.46 21.11
CA LYS A 212 2.58 -9.17 21.15
C LYS A 212 2.72 -10.06 22.39
N GLN A 213 2.28 -9.59 23.56
CA GLN A 213 2.27 -10.38 24.80
C GLN A 213 1.31 -11.58 24.73
N ASN A 214 0.25 -11.46 23.95
CA ASN A 214 -0.69 -12.55 23.67
C ASN A 214 -0.23 -13.47 22.52
N ASP A 215 1.05 -13.41 22.10
CA ASP A 215 1.66 -14.28 21.09
C ASP A 215 0.98 -14.21 19.71
N TYR A 216 0.41 -13.05 19.36
CA TYR A 216 -0.02 -12.81 17.98
C TYR A 216 1.18 -12.50 17.09
N GLU A 217 1.10 -12.99 15.86
CA GLU A 217 2.05 -12.66 14.79
C GLU A 217 1.60 -11.37 14.09
N LEU A 218 2.46 -10.34 14.12
CA LEU A 218 2.17 -9.02 13.58
C LEU A 218 3.16 -8.65 12.47
N HIS A 219 2.65 -8.11 11.37
CA HIS A 219 3.45 -7.57 10.28
C HIS A 219 3.01 -6.17 9.90
N ALA A 220 3.97 -5.31 9.57
CA ALA A 220 3.69 -4.09 8.81
C ALA A 220 3.31 -4.50 7.39
N PHE A 221 2.16 -4.02 6.95
CA PHE A 221 1.70 -4.07 5.57
C PHE A 221 1.35 -2.67 5.10
N THR A 222 2.33 -1.97 4.53
CA THR A 222 2.30 -0.53 4.33
C THR A 222 2.82 -0.11 2.96
N ASN A 223 2.23 0.96 2.43
CA ASN A 223 2.78 1.67 1.28
C ASN A 223 3.72 2.76 1.81
N TYR A 224 5.00 2.47 1.90
CA TYR A 224 5.99 3.42 2.41
C TYR A 224 7.36 3.16 1.79
N PRO A 225 8.15 4.20 1.51
CA PRO A 225 9.46 4.02 0.92
C PRO A 225 10.46 3.52 1.96
N VAL A 226 11.73 3.36 1.53
CA VAL A 226 12.87 2.94 2.36
C VAL A 226 13.03 3.75 3.67
N TRP A 227 12.40 4.93 3.74
CA TRP A 227 12.26 5.75 4.93
C TRP A 227 11.52 5.11 6.10
N TYR A 228 10.92 3.92 5.93
CA TYR A 228 10.44 3.14 7.08
C TYR A 228 11.56 2.84 8.10
N MET A 229 12.83 2.83 7.67
CA MET A 229 13.98 2.69 8.59
C MET A 229 14.11 3.87 9.55
N MET A 230 13.73 5.10 9.14
CA MET A 230 13.72 6.24 10.06
C MET A 230 12.64 6.10 11.14
N ILE A 231 11.50 5.48 10.79
CA ILE A 231 10.45 5.13 11.75
C ILE A 231 10.98 4.08 12.72
N GLU A 232 11.67 3.06 12.20
CA GLU A 232 12.30 2.01 13.02
C GLU A 232 13.34 2.59 13.98
N ASP A 233 14.25 3.44 13.52
CA ASP A 233 15.29 4.04 14.35
C ASP A 233 14.68 4.88 15.49
N LYS A 234 13.59 5.61 15.21
CA LYS A 234 12.93 6.47 16.20
C LYS A 234 12.01 5.71 17.16
N LEU A 235 11.15 4.84 16.64
CA LEU A 235 10.03 4.24 17.39
C LEU A 235 10.23 2.74 17.67
N ARG A 236 11.20 2.09 17.03
CA ARG A 236 11.54 0.67 17.21
C ARG A 236 10.33 -0.25 17.06
N LEU A 237 9.59 -0.14 15.96
CA LEU A 237 8.38 -0.94 15.74
C LEU A 237 8.67 -2.45 15.66
N SER A 238 9.91 -2.83 15.33
CA SER A 238 10.40 -4.21 15.36
C SER A 238 10.19 -4.93 16.71
N LYS A 239 10.03 -4.18 17.82
CA LYS A 239 9.69 -4.75 19.13
C LYS A 239 8.29 -5.42 19.15
N TYR A 240 7.40 -5.02 18.25
CA TYR A 240 6.02 -5.53 18.17
C TYR A 240 5.76 -6.33 16.90
N LEU A 241 6.19 -5.82 15.74
CA LEU A 241 5.83 -6.34 14.44
C LEU A 241 7.04 -6.49 13.52
N SER A 242 6.89 -7.28 12.45
CA SER A 242 7.94 -7.43 11.42
C SER A 242 7.68 -6.51 10.22
N TRP A 243 8.71 -5.84 9.72
CA TRP A 243 8.68 -5.03 8.49
C TRP A 243 8.68 -5.89 7.21
N THR A 244 7.68 -6.76 7.06
CA THR A 244 7.68 -7.80 6.02
C THR A 244 7.06 -7.33 4.71
N PHE A 245 6.00 -6.52 4.78
CA PHE A 245 5.21 -6.14 3.60
C PHE A 245 5.23 -4.62 3.40
N CYS A 246 6.43 -4.06 3.30
CA CYS A 246 6.63 -2.67 2.85
C CYS A 246 6.63 -2.64 1.33
N SER A 247 5.90 -1.70 0.72
CA SER A 247 5.81 -1.60 -0.76
C SER A 247 7.18 -1.48 -1.44
N CYS A 248 8.14 -0.81 -0.82
CA CYS A 248 9.49 -0.64 -1.37
C CYS A 248 10.33 -1.92 -1.33
N LEU A 249 9.96 -2.89 -0.48
CA LEU A 249 10.61 -4.19 -0.39
C LEU A 249 9.96 -5.20 -1.34
N ILE A 250 8.63 -5.18 -1.42
CA ILE A 250 7.86 -6.20 -2.15
C ILE A 250 7.52 -5.79 -3.60
N GLY A 251 7.74 -4.52 -3.98
CA GLY A 251 7.45 -3.98 -5.31
C GLY A 251 5.96 -3.95 -5.67
N LYS A 252 5.08 -4.04 -4.67
CA LYS A 252 3.62 -4.07 -4.80
C LYS A 252 3.01 -3.16 -3.76
N ARG A 253 1.88 -2.54 -4.09
CA ARG A 253 1.22 -1.56 -3.21
C ARG A 253 -0.28 -1.79 -3.07
N LYS A 254 -0.80 -1.46 -1.90
CA LYS A 254 -2.24 -1.35 -1.65
C LYS A 254 -2.82 -0.19 -2.47
N PRO A 255 -4.07 -0.26 -2.98
CA PRO A 255 -5.05 -1.33 -2.81
C PRO A 255 -5.01 -2.39 -3.93
N SER A 256 -3.89 -2.59 -4.62
CA SER A 256 -3.81 -3.62 -5.67
C SER A 256 -4.03 -5.02 -5.08
N PRO A 257 -4.95 -5.85 -5.63
CA PRO A 257 -5.19 -7.22 -5.16
C PRO A 257 -3.92 -8.06 -5.07
N ASP A 258 -2.99 -7.88 -6.00
CA ASP A 258 -1.71 -8.60 -6.05
C ASP A 258 -0.86 -8.39 -4.80
N SER A 259 -0.99 -7.21 -4.15
CA SER A 259 -0.28 -6.89 -2.92
C SER A 259 -0.78 -7.73 -1.74
N TYR A 260 -2.09 -7.97 -1.65
CA TYR A 260 -2.67 -8.80 -0.60
C TYR A 260 -2.39 -10.29 -0.85
N MET A 261 -2.45 -10.73 -2.11
CA MET A 261 -2.11 -12.10 -2.48
C MET A 261 -0.64 -12.44 -2.18
N GLU A 262 0.28 -11.47 -2.35
CA GLU A 262 1.68 -11.62 -1.94
C GLU A 262 1.80 -11.95 -0.44
N VAL A 263 1.05 -11.24 0.40
CA VAL A 263 1.03 -11.49 1.85
C VAL A 263 0.60 -12.92 2.17
N VAL A 264 -0.53 -13.35 1.59
CA VAL A 264 -1.10 -14.68 1.82
C VAL A 264 -0.13 -15.78 1.35
N HIS A 265 0.47 -15.61 0.18
CA HIS A 265 1.47 -16.55 -0.35
C HIS A 265 2.73 -16.61 0.50
N HIS A 266 3.26 -15.46 0.93
CA HIS A 266 4.45 -15.38 1.78
C HIS A 266 4.22 -16.04 3.13
N LEU A 267 3.05 -15.81 3.74
CA LEU A 267 2.70 -16.38 5.04
C LEU A 267 2.28 -17.86 4.93
N GLY A 268 1.82 -18.33 3.78
CA GLY A 268 1.33 -19.69 3.60
C GLY A 268 0.06 -19.98 4.42
N VAL A 269 -0.85 -18.99 4.50
CA VAL A 269 -2.16 -19.09 5.18
C VAL A 269 -3.29 -18.86 4.20
N GLU A 270 -4.53 -19.11 4.60
CA GLU A 270 -5.70 -18.70 3.82
C GLU A 270 -6.01 -17.20 4.06
N PRO A 271 -6.59 -16.48 3.09
CA PRO A 271 -6.93 -15.05 3.26
C PRO A 271 -7.75 -14.77 4.53
N GLY A 272 -8.74 -15.61 4.84
CA GLY A 272 -9.58 -15.47 6.02
C GLY A 272 -8.87 -15.70 7.36
N SER A 273 -7.61 -16.16 7.34
CA SER A 273 -6.73 -16.27 8.51
C SER A 273 -5.90 -15.01 8.76
N CYS A 274 -6.07 -13.97 7.96
CA CYS A 274 -5.45 -12.66 8.12
C CYS A 274 -6.49 -11.62 8.55
N VAL A 275 -6.12 -10.78 9.51
CA VAL A 275 -6.83 -9.55 9.85
C VAL A 275 -5.98 -8.37 9.41
N PHE A 276 -6.52 -7.54 8.53
CA PHE A 276 -5.87 -6.34 8.03
C PHE A 276 -6.49 -5.08 8.62
N ILE A 277 -5.65 -4.22 9.20
CA ILE A 277 -6.01 -2.99 9.90
C ILE A 277 -5.40 -1.80 9.14
N ASP A 278 -6.23 -0.88 8.66
CA ASP A 278 -5.80 0.28 7.86
C ASP A 278 -6.76 1.46 8.03
N ASP A 279 -6.23 2.68 8.04
CA ASP A 279 -6.99 3.93 8.15
C ASP A 279 -7.78 4.26 6.87
N ARG A 280 -7.36 3.73 5.72
CA ARG A 280 -8.00 3.98 4.43
C ARG A 280 -9.01 2.89 4.12
N LYS A 281 -10.28 3.29 4.12
CA LYS A 281 -11.41 2.43 3.73
C LYS A 281 -11.19 1.69 2.40
N THR A 282 -10.56 2.33 1.40
CA THR A 282 -10.27 1.69 0.10
C THR A 282 -9.32 0.49 0.22
N ASN A 283 -8.33 0.57 1.10
CA ASN A 283 -7.40 -0.54 1.35
C ASN A 283 -8.11 -1.68 2.10
N VAL A 284 -8.99 -1.33 3.04
CA VAL A 284 -9.80 -2.31 3.79
C VAL A 284 -10.76 -3.04 2.87
N GLU A 285 -11.47 -2.33 2.00
CA GLU A 285 -12.38 -2.91 1.01
C GLU A 285 -11.64 -3.86 0.05
N ALA A 286 -10.45 -3.50 -0.40
CA ALA A 286 -9.63 -4.36 -1.25
C ALA A 286 -9.19 -5.65 -0.52
N ALA A 287 -8.82 -5.56 0.77
CA ALA A 287 -8.51 -6.73 1.59
C ALA A 287 -9.71 -7.68 1.73
N ILE A 288 -10.89 -7.13 1.97
CA ILE A 288 -12.15 -7.90 2.06
C ILE A 288 -12.45 -8.59 0.73
N ASN A 289 -12.25 -7.90 -0.40
CA ASN A 289 -12.52 -8.45 -1.73
C ASN A 289 -11.62 -9.65 -2.08
N VAL A 290 -10.44 -9.77 -1.47
CA VAL A 290 -9.56 -10.95 -1.62
C VAL A 290 -9.78 -12.02 -0.53
N GLY A 291 -10.74 -11.80 0.37
CA GLY A 291 -11.15 -12.75 1.40
C GLY A 291 -10.47 -12.59 2.76
N MET A 292 -9.74 -11.50 3.01
CA MET A 292 -9.22 -11.18 4.35
C MET A 292 -10.32 -10.59 5.25
N VAL A 293 -10.09 -10.65 6.56
CA VAL A 293 -10.86 -9.83 7.51
C VAL A 293 -10.28 -8.43 7.47
N GLY A 294 -11.09 -7.41 7.13
CA GLY A 294 -10.65 -6.01 7.07
C GLY A 294 -11.27 -5.17 8.18
N LEU A 295 -10.43 -4.42 8.92
CA LEU A 295 -10.82 -3.48 9.96
C LEU A 295 -10.40 -2.06 9.55
N HIS A 296 -11.37 -1.13 9.52
CA HIS A 296 -11.11 0.28 9.24
C HIS A 296 -10.72 1.00 10.52
N PHE A 297 -9.44 1.31 10.65
CA PHE A 297 -8.89 1.97 11.82
C PHE A 297 -9.41 3.41 11.92
N LYS A 298 -9.92 3.77 13.11
CA LYS A 298 -10.37 5.13 13.43
C LYS A 298 -9.75 5.66 14.72
N SER A 299 -9.49 4.76 15.66
CA SER A 299 -8.85 5.05 16.95
C SER A 299 -8.43 3.74 17.60
N SER A 300 -7.52 3.80 18.59
CA SER A 300 -7.16 2.62 19.39
C SER A 300 -8.36 1.98 20.08
N ASP A 301 -9.34 2.76 20.52
CA ASP A 301 -10.50 2.25 21.26
C ASP A 301 -11.49 1.52 20.37
N SER A 302 -11.76 2.06 19.18
CA SER A 302 -12.57 1.36 18.17
C SER A 302 -11.89 0.07 17.71
N LEU A 303 -10.57 0.11 17.50
CA LEU A 303 -9.80 -1.07 17.15
C LEU A 303 -9.88 -2.16 18.24
N LYS A 304 -9.77 -1.81 19.53
CA LYS A 304 -9.93 -2.79 20.63
C LYS A 304 -11.29 -3.47 20.58
N GLN A 305 -12.36 -2.71 20.32
CA GLN A 305 -13.73 -3.25 20.22
C GLN A 305 -13.85 -4.19 19.02
N ASP A 306 -13.34 -3.78 17.85
CA ASP A 306 -13.38 -4.58 16.64
C ASP A 306 -12.58 -5.89 16.79
N LEU A 307 -11.40 -5.83 17.42
CA LEU A 307 -10.59 -7.01 17.74
C LEU A 307 -11.31 -7.94 18.73
N ALA A 308 -11.94 -7.39 19.78
CA ALA A 308 -12.70 -8.19 20.74
C ALA A 308 -13.88 -8.93 20.09
N LEU A 309 -14.56 -8.33 19.11
CA LEU A 309 -15.62 -8.99 18.34
C LEU A 309 -15.10 -10.18 17.51
N LEU A 310 -13.82 -10.20 17.18
CA LEU A 310 -13.13 -11.32 16.52
C LEU A 310 -12.56 -12.34 17.51
N GLY A 311 -12.78 -12.15 18.82
CA GLY A 311 -12.18 -12.98 19.87
C GLY A 311 -10.69 -12.74 20.09
N ILE A 312 -10.18 -11.58 19.66
CA ILE A 312 -8.79 -11.16 19.85
C ILE A 312 -8.75 -10.23 21.08
N GLU A 313 -8.20 -10.75 22.17
CA GLU A 313 -8.13 -10.01 23.43
C GLU A 313 -7.00 -9.00 23.41
N VAL A 314 -7.33 -7.75 23.77
CA VAL A 314 -6.38 -6.67 24.03
C VAL A 314 -6.53 -6.29 25.50
N VAL A 315 -5.70 -6.90 26.35
CA VAL A 315 -5.65 -6.58 27.78
C VAL A 315 -4.88 -5.27 27.95
N THR A 316 -5.58 -4.20 28.30
CA THR A 316 -4.93 -2.99 28.80
C THR A 316 -4.60 -3.20 30.26
N ALA A 317 -3.33 -3.01 30.65
CA ALA A 317 -2.97 -3.00 32.06
C ALA A 317 -3.87 -1.99 32.79
N ALA A 318 -4.63 -2.48 33.78
CA ALA A 318 -5.40 -1.60 34.65
C ALA A 318 -4.42 -0.57 35.23
N HIS A 319 -4.70 0.71 35.05
CA HIS A 319 -3.98 1.74 35.79
C HIS A 319 -4.22 1.47 37.28
N PRO A 320 -3.17 1.33 38.10
CA PRO A 320 -3.31 1.09 39.53
C PRO A 320 -4.02 2.23 40.25
#